data_AF-A0A357MD67-F1
#
_entry.id   AF-A0A357MD67-F1
#
_cell.length_a   1.000
_cell.length_b   1.000
_cell.length_c   1.000
_cell.angle_alpha   90.00
_cell.angle_beta   90.00
_cell.angle_gamma   90.00
#
_symmetry.space_group_name_H-M   'P 1'
#
loop_
_entity.id
_entity.type
_entity.pdbx_description
1 polymer ?
#
loop_
_entity_poly.entity_id
_entity_poly.type
_entity_poly.pdbx_seq_one_letter_code
_entity_poly.pdbx_strand_id
1 'polypeptide(L)'
;MSGTVVFESISFFLVKWTSPVLSNEAATYLFGTKPMPPTMLYVFSGICSAVAIIASCLYVVDKFENSLLTQAMIHTGQLSLTHYIGHVVIGIGFLMTVGYLENGSLSFAMAYGTVYFIISIIFSSLWRKWMERGPIELIMRKWC
;
A
#
# COMPACT_ATOMS: atom_id res chain seq x y z
N MET A 1 -13.65 9.30 14.23
CA MET A 1 -14.48 9.45 13.01
C MET A 1 -13.53 9.79 11.88
N SER A 2 -13.32 8.87 10.94
CA SER A 2 -12.34 9.03 9.87
C SER A 2 -12.73 10.21 8.96
N GLY A 3 -11.77 11.10 8.68
CA GLY A 3 -12.00 12.28 7.84
C GLY A 3 -12.58 11.94 6.47
N THR A 4 -12.38 10.71 5.99
CA THR A 4 -13.01 10.18 4.76
C THR A 4 -14.53 10.26 4.77
N VAL A 5 -15.19 9.87 5.86
CA VAL A 5 -16.65 9.91 5.97
C VAL A 5 -17.15 11.35 5.91
N VAL A 6 -16.39 12.28 6.47
CA VAL A 6 -16.69 13.71 6.42
C VAL A 6 -16.54 14.25 5.00
N PHE A 7 -15.43 13.96 4.31
CA PHE A 7 -15.20 14.41 2.93
C PHE A 7 -16.15 13.78 1.91
N GLU A 8 -16.54 12.52 2.12
CA GLU A 8 -17.52 11.83 1.26
C GLU A 8 -18.93 12.40 1.48
N SER A 9 -19.31 12.68 2.72
CA SER A 9 -20.58 13.37 3.04
C SER A 9 -20.63 14.79 2.47
N ILE A 10 -19.52 15.54 2.58
CA ILE A 10 -19.36 16.88 2.02
C ILE A 10 -19.42 16.84 0.49
N SER A 11 -18.75 15.87 -0.15
CA SER A 11 -18.81 15.66 -1.61
C SER A 11 -20.25 15.39 -2.07
N PHE A 12 -20.96 14.47 -1.41
CA PHE A 12 -22.36 14.15 -1.73
C PHE A 12 -23.26 15.39 -1.60
N PHE A 13 -23.06 16.20 -0.56
CA PHE A 13 -23.81 17.43 -0.34
C PHE A 13 -23.50 18.50 -1.41
N LEU A 14 -22.21 18.75 -1.72
CA LEU A 14 -21.81 19.72 -2.75
C LEU A 14 -22.28 19.32 -4.14
N VAL A 15 -22.20 18.03 -4.50
CA VAL A 15 -22.69 17.54 -5.80
C VAL A 15 -24.20 17.74 -5.90
N LYS A 16 -24.96 17.38 -4.86
CA LYS A 16 -26.42 17.53 -4.84
C LYS A 16 -26.86 19.00 -4.88
N TRP A 17 -26.10 19.90 -4.26
CA TRP A 17 -26.41 21.33 -4.20
C TRP A 17 -25.95 22.10 -5.44
N THR A 18 -24.89 21.64 -6.12
CA THR A 18 -24.32 22.30 -7.32
C THR A 18 -24.90 21.77 -8.63
N SER A 19 -25.46 20.55 -8.64
CA SER A 19 -26.19 19.95 -9.78
C SER A 19 -27.26 20.85 -10.43
N PRO A 20 -28.04 21.68 -9.71
CA PRO A 20 -29.00 22.59 -10.34
C PRO A 20 -28.39 23.84 -11.00
N VAL A 21 -27.11 24.18 -10.74
CA VAL A 21 -26.44 25.39 -11.26
C VAL A 21 -25.34 25.07 -12.27
N LEU A 22 -24.71 23.89 -12.14
CA LEU A 22 -23.61 23.42 -12.98
C LEU A 22 -23.98 22.04 -13.53
N SER A 23 -23.89 21.83 -14.84
CA SER A 23 -24.17 20.57 -15.53
C SER A 23 -23.59 19.37 -14.76
N ASN A 24 -24.37 18.30 -14.55
CA ASN A 24 -24.01 17.16 -13.69
C ASN A 24 -22.58 16.62 -13.91
N GLU A 25 -22.12 16.61 -15.16
CA GLU A 25 -20.78 16.15 -15.54
C GLU A 25 -19.66 17.03 -14.93
N ALA A 26 -19.79 18.36 -14.97
CA ALA A 26 -18.81 19.28 -14.41
C ALA A 26 -18.77 19.23 -12.87
N ALA A 27 -19.94 19.06 -12.23
CA ALA A 27 -20.02 18.90 -10.78
C ALA A 27 -19.36 17.59 -10.31
N THR A 28 -19.55 16.49 -11.03
CA THR A 28 -18.88 15.21 -10.73
C THR A 28 -17.38 15.23 -11.02
N TYR A 29 -16.93 16.01 -12.01
CA TYR A 29 -15.52 16.16 -12.34
C TYR A 29 -14.75 16.98 -11.28
N LEU A 30 -15.40 17.98 -10.68
CA LEU A 30 -14.77 18.83 -9.66
C LEU A 30 -14.81 18.22 -8.26
N PHE A 31 -15.89 17.51 -7.91
CA PHE A 31 -16.14 17.07 -6.53
C PHE A 31 -16.29 15.55 -6.34
N GLY A 32 -16.09 14.75 -7.38
CA GLY A 32 -16.23 13.30 -7.29
C GLY A 32 -15.16 12.64 -6.41
N THR A 33 -15.54 11.67 -5.58
CA THR A 33 -14.61 10.89 -4.75
C THR A 33 -14.12 9.61 -5.42
N LYS A 34 -14.35 9.46 -6.74
CA LYS A 34 -13.89 8.29 -7.47
C LYS A 34 -12.37 8.36 -7.69
N PRO A 35 -11.66 7.20 -7.68
CA PRO A 35 -10.22 7.15 -7.94
C PRO A 35 -9.82 7.71 -9.31
N MET A 36 -10.76 7.72 -10.25
CA MET A 36 -10.55 8.24 -11.60
C MET A 36 -11.81 8.98 -12.08
N PRO A 37 -11.70 10.25 -12.53
CA PRO A 37 -10.52 11.12 -12.48
C PRO A 37 -10.20 11.59 -11.03
N PRO A 38 -8.91 11.74 -10.64
CA PRO A 38 -8.53 12.08 -9.27
C PRO A 38 -8.83 13.55 -8.97
N THR A 39 -9.90 13.79 -8.23
CA THR A 39 -10.30 15.16 -7.82
C THR A 39 -9.58 15.58 -6.52
N MET A 40 -9.61 16.88 -6.21
CA MET A 40 -9.03 17.39 -4.97
C MET A 40 -9.67 16.75 -3.73
N LEU A 41 -10.98 16.51 -3.72
CA LEU A 41 -11.68 15.89 -2.59
C LEU A 41 -11.26 14.42 -2.40
N TYR A 42 -11.03 13.69 -3.49
CA TYR A 42 -10.48 12.33 -3.41
C TYR A 42 -9.09 12.32 -2.76
N VAL A 43 -8.21 13.25 -3.15
CA VAL A 43 -6.85 13.37 -2.57
C VAL A 43 -6.91 13.70 -1.08
N PHE A 44 -7.70 14.69 -0.67
CA PHE A 44 -7.84 15.06 0.75
C PHE A 44 -8.44 13.92 1.59
N SER A 45 -9.47 13.25 1.07
CA SER A 45 -10.04 12.06 1.70
C SER A 45 -8.98 10.97 1.87
N GLY A 46 -8.20 10.70 0.80
CA GLY A 46 -7.09 9.75 0.83
C GLY A 46 -6.03 10.09 1.88
N ILE A 47 -5.62 11.37 1.99
CA ILE A 47 -4.65 11.83 3.00
C ILE A 47 -5.19 11.59 4.41
N CYS A 48 -6.44 11.97 4.70
CA CYS A 48 -7.02 11.76 6.02
C CYS A 48 -7.10 10.28 6.39
N SER A 49 -7.45 9.41 5.44
CA SER A 49 -7.43 7.96 5.63
C SER A 49 -6.01 7.45 5.89
N ALA A 50 -5.04 7.86 5.09
CA ALA A 50 -3.65 7.44 5.22
C ALA A 50 -3.09 7.82 6.59
N VAL A 51 -3.29 9.06 7.05
CA VAL A 51 -2.85 9.53 8.36
C VAL A 51 -3.53 8.73 9.49
N ALA A 52 -4.84 8.46 9.38
CA ALA A 52 -5.55 7.66 10.38
C ALA A 52 -5.02 6.23 10.48
N ILE A 53 -4.72 5.60 9.33
CA ILE A 53 -4.13 4.26 9.27
C ILE A 53 -2.71 4.28 9.87
N ILE A 54 -1.87 5.23 9.48
CA ILE A 54 -0.50 5.35 9.99
C ILE A 54 -0.51 5.55 11.52
N ALA A 55 -1.35 6.46 12.04
CA ALA A 55 -1.49 6.69 13.47
C ALA A 55 -1.96 5.42 14.20
N SER A 56 -2.90 4.68 13.60
CA SER A 56 -3.39 3.40 14.16
C SER A 56 -2.28 2.34 14.18
N CYS A 57 -1.48 2.25 13.12
CA CYS A 57 -0.33 1.35 13.06
C CYS A 57 0.70 1.70 14.14
N LEU A 58 1.03 2.98 14.33
CA LEU A 58 1.95 3.43 15.38
C LEU A 58 1.43 3.10 16.78
N TYR A 59 0.13 3.30 17.02
CA TYR A 59 -0.50 2.95 18.29
C TYR A 59 -0.43 1.43 18.59
N VAL A 60 -0.66 0.60 17.56
CA VAL A 60 -0.54 -0.86 17.69
C VAL A 60 0.90 -1.26 18.00
N VAL A 61 1.88 -0.64 17.35
CA VAL A 61 3.31 -0.90 17.59
C VAL A 61 3.70 -0.54 19.02
N ASP A 62 3.26 0.61 19.53
CA ASP A 62 3.53 1.06 20.90
C ASP A 62 2.90 0.11 21.95
N LYS A 63 1.66 -0.35 21.70
CA LYS A 63 0.96 -1.25 22.63
C LYS A 63 1.50 -2.68 22.61
N PHE A 64 1.94 -3.17 21.45
CA PHE A 64 2.36 -4.56 21.23
C PHE A 64 3.82 -4.66 20.79
N GLU A 65 4.69 -3.84 21.37
CA GLU A 65 6.12 -3.79 21.02
C GLU A 65 6.80 -5.16 21.17
N ASN A 66 6.42 -5.93 22.20
CA ASN A 66 7.02 -7.24 22.50
C ASN A 66 6.42 -8.41 21.71
N SER A 67 5.44 -8.19 20.83
CA SER A 67 4.87 -9.25 20.01
C SER A 67 5.82 -9.63 18.87
N LEU A 68 6.08 -10.93 18.71
CA LEU A 68 6.87 -11.46 17.59
C LEU A 68 6.31 -11.05 16.23
N LEU A 69 4.98 -10.92 16.11
CA LEU A 69 4.33 -10.52 14.86
C LEU A 69 4.58 -9.04 14.57
N THR A 70 4.49 -8.17 15.57
CA THR A 70 4.80 -6.74 15.44
C THR A 70 6.26 -6.55 15.00
N GLN A 71 7.20 -7.24 15.66
CA GLN A 71 8.62 -7.19 15.31
C GLN A 71 8.90 -7.71 13.89
N ALA A 72 8.27 -8.84 13.50
CA ALA A 72 8.39 -9.37 12.14
C ALA A 72 7.89 -8.38 11.08
N MET A 73 6.76 -7.71 11.34
CA MET A 73 6.22 -6.68 10.45
C MET A 73 7.15 -5.45 10.35
N ILE A 74 7.74 -5.01 11.46
CA ILE A 74 8.73 -3.91 11.47
C ILE A 74 9.95 -4.27 10.64
N HIS A 75 10.51 -5.46 10.82
CA HIS A 75 11.67 -5.93 10.06
C HIS A 75 11.37 -6.05 8.56
N THR A 76 10.16 -6.50 8.22
CA THR A 76 9.71 -6.58 6.82
C THR A 76 9.60 -5.18 6.21
N GLY A 77 9.06 -4.20 6.94
CA GLY A 77 8.96 -2.81 6.49
C GLY A 77 10.33 -2.13 6.29
N GLN A 78 11.29 -2.40 7.17
CA GLN A 78 12.68 -1.91 7.04
C GLN A 78 13.37 -2.45 5.79
N LEU A 79 12.95 -3.63 5.31
CA LEU A 79 13.45 -4.26 4.10
C LEU A 79 12.54 -4.00 2.88
N SER A 80 11.65 -3.02 2.95
CA SER A 80 10.66 -2.73 1.91
C SER A 80 11.28 -2.54 0.52
N LEU A 81 12.39 -1.79 0.42
CA LEU A 81 13.09 -1.59 -0.86
C LEU A 81 13.62 -2.91 -1.45
N THR A 82 14.15 -3.79 -0.59
CA THR A 82 14.66 -5.11 -1.01
C THR A 82 13.55 -5.98 -1.56
N HIS A 83 12.40 -6.01 -0.88
CA HIS A 83 11.23 -6.76 -1.33
C HIS A 83 10.58 -6.15 -2.55
N TYR A 84 10.59 -4.82 -2.67
CA TYR A 84 10.10 -4.13 -3.85
C TYR A 84 10.90 -4.57 -5.10
N ILE A 85 12.23 -4.51 -5.05
CA ILE A 85 13.03 -4.97 -6.19
C ILE A 85 12.92 -6.49 -6.36
N GLY A 86 12.92 -7.24 -5.26
CA GLY A 86 12.81 -8.69 -5.25
C GLY A 86 11.53 -9.19 -5.90
N HIS A 87 10.35 -8.60 -5.63
CA HIS A 87 9.11 -9.12 -6.19
C HIS A 87 8.97 -8.78 -7.68
N VAL A 88 9.57 -7.68 -8.15
CA VAL A 88 9.61 -7.35 -9.57
C VAL A 88 10.59 -8.28 -10.31
N VAL A 89 11.83 -8.37 -9.83
CA VAL A 89 12.88 -9.13 -10.53
C VAL A 89 12.67 -10.64 -10.38
N ILE A 90 12.43 -11.12 -9.15
CA ILE A 90 12.28 -12.54 -8.86
C ILE A 90 10.82 -12.96 -9.03
N GLY A 91 9.86 -12.22 -8.47
CA GLY A 91 8.45 -12.62 -8.52
C GLY A 91 7.87 -12.55 -9.94
N ILE A 92 7.80 -11.35 -10.50
CA ILE A 92 7.27 -11.12 -11.86
C ILE A 92 8.20 -11.75 -12.90
N GLY A 93 9.52 -11.61 -12.74
CA GLY A 93 10.49 -12.25 -13.65
C GLY A 93 10.34 -13.77 -13.72
N PHE A 94 10.06 -14.45 -12.60
CA PHE A 94 9.78 -15.89 -12.61
C PHE A 94 8.45 -16.23 -13.31
N LEU A 95 7.39 -15.45 -13.12
CA LEU A 95 6.14 -15.66 -13.87
C LEU A 95 6.32 -15.46 -15.37
N MET A 96 7.19 -14.52 -15.77
CA MET A 96 7.51 -14.25 -17.17
C MET A 96 8.24 -15.44 -17.83
N THR A 97 9.22 -16.06 -17.16
CA THR A 97 9.95 -17.21 -17.74
C THR A 97 9.09 -18.47 -17.84
N VAL A 98 8.13 -18.64 -16.93
CA VAL A 98 7.14 -19.74 -16.98
C VAL A 98 6.02 -19.46 -18.00
N GLY A 99 5.95 -18.24 -18.56
CA GLY A 99 4.92 -17.85 -19.52
C GLY A 99 3.51 -17.74 -18.91
N TYR A 100 3.43 -17.64 -17.58
CA TYR A 100 2.16 -17.66 -16.84
C TYR A 100 1.69 -16.26 -16.42
N LEU A 101 2.39 -15.22 -16.86
CA LEU A 101 2.12 -13.83 -16.48
C LEU A 101 0.75 -13.34 -16.99
N GLU A 102 0.38 -13.70 -18.23
CA GLU A 102 -0.89 -13.25 -18.85
C GLU A 102 -2.05 -14.24 -18.68
N ASN A 103 -1.74 -15.52 -18.40
CA ASN A 103 -2.73 -16.61 -18.34
C ASN A 103 -3.14 -16.98 -16.90
N GLY A 104 -2.62 -16.29 -15.89
CA GLY A 104 -2.93 -16.55 -14.50
C GLY A 104 -4.37 -16.19 -14.13
N SER A 105 -5.11 -17.11 -13.52
CA SER A 105 -6.41 -16.79 -12.92
C SER A 105 -6.24 -15.84 -11.71
N LEU A 106 -7.27 -15.05 -11.39
CA LEU A 106 -7.23 -14.16 -10.22
C LEU A 106 -6.88 -14.91 -8.93
N SER A 107 -7.44 -16.11 -8.76
CA SER A 107 -7.16 -16.99 -7.62
C SER A 107 -5.68 -17.39 -7.55
N PHE A 108 -5.06 -17.68 -8.69
CA PHE A 108 -3.63 -17.98 -8.76
C PHE A 108 -2.78 -16.76 -8.37
N ALA A 109 -3.09 -15.58 -8.90
CA ALA A 109 -2.37 -14.35 -8.58
C ALA A 109 -2.44 -14.03 -7.07
N MET A 110 -3.62 -14.17 -6.46
CA MET A 110 -3.79 -14.00 -5.01
C MET A 110 -2.96 -15.02 -4.22
N ALA A 111 -3.07 -16.31 -4.56
CA ALA A 111 -2.32 -17.36 -3.87
C ALA A 111 -0.80 -17.17 -4.00
N TYR A 112 -0.32 -16.88 -5.20
CA TYR A 112 1.09 -16.61 -5.46
C TYR A 112 1.59 -15.40 -4.68
N GLY A 113 0.85 -14.29 -4.70
CA GLY A 113 1.19 -13.08 -3.95
C GLY A 113 1.25 -13.32 -2.44
N THR A 114 0.29 -14.07 -1.88
CA THR A 114 0.29 -14.45 -0.47
C THR A 114 1.51 -15.30 -0.11
N VAL A 115 1.83 -16.32 -0.92
CA VAL A 115 3.01 -17.17 -0.70
C VAL A 115 4.30 -16.35 -0.77
N TYR A 116 4.44 -15.50 -1.79
CA TYR A 116 5.59 -14.61 -1.91
C TYR A 116 5.74 -13.70 -0.70
N PHE A 117 4.63 -13.14 -0.22
CA PHE A 117 4.63 -12.26 0.96
C PHE A 117 5.02 -12.98 2.24
N ILE A 118 4.54 -14.22 2.46
CA ILE A 118 4.93 -15.03 3.60
C ILE A 118 6.44 -15.34 3.55
N ILE A 119 6.95 -15.73 2.38
CA ILE A 119 8.39 -15.98 2.18
C ILE A 119 9.20 -14.72 2.47
N SER A 120 8.73 -13.56 1.99
CA SER A 120 9.33 -12.26 2.26
C SER A 120 9.41 -11.92 3.74
N ILE A 121 8.34 -12.17 4.52
CA ILE A 121 8.35 -11.94 5.98
C ILE A 121 9.38 -12.87 6.66
N ILE A 122 9.39 -14.15 6.29
CA ILE A 122 10.33 -15.13 6.86
C ILE A 122 11.77 -14.70 6.55
N PHE A 123 12.05 -14.38 5.28
CA PHE A 123 13.35 -13.89 4.84
C PHE A 123 13.75 -12.63 5.60
N SER A 124 12.84 -11.68 5.77
CA SER A 124 13.07 -10.45 6.54
C SER A 124 13.46 -10.72 7.99
N SER A 125 12.73 -11.62 8.64
CA SER A 125 12.96 -11.97 10.04
C SER A 125 14.30 -12.69 10.26
N LEU A 126 14.68 -13.57 9.32
CA LEU A 126 15.97 -14.27 9.34
C LEU A 126 17.12 -13.33 9.04
N TRP A 127 16.98 -12.49 8.01
CA TRP A 127 18.01 -11.54 7.60
C TRP A 127 18.32 -10.53 8.71
N ARG A 128 17.29 -10.08 9.43
CA ARG A 128 17.47 -9.14 10.54
C ARG A 128 18.32 -9.70 11.68
N LYS A 129 18.32 -11.02 11.88
CA LYS A 129 19.20 -11.64 12.89
C LYS A 129 20.67 -11.55 12.53
N TRP A 130 21.00 -11.42 11.25
CA TRP A 130 22.38 -11.41 10.75
C TRP A 130 22.87 -10.01 10.38
N MET A 131 22.00 -9.12 9.90
CA MET A 131 22.39 -7.77 9.46
C MET A 131 21.32 -6.72 9.80
N GLU A 132 21.78 -5.56 10.28
CA GLU A 132 20.91 -4.42 10.63
C GLU A 132 20.25 -3.74 9.41
N ARG A 133 20.72 -4.02 8.18
CA ARG A 133 20.31 -3.34 6.95
C ARG A 133 20.00 -4.32 5.82
N GLY A 134 19.21 -3.88 4.84
CA GLY A 134 18.86 -4.72 3.71
C GLY A 134 20.04 -5.04 2.78
N PRO A 135 20.01 -6.20 2.10
CA PRO A 135 21.08 -6.61 1.20
C PRO A 135 21.32 -5.57 0.09
N ILE A 136 20.25 -4.97 -0.43
CA ILE A 136 20.36 -3.95 -1.49
C ILE A 136 20.93 -2.64 -0.95
N GLU A 137 20.51 -2.20 0.24
CA GLU A 137 21.06 -0.99 0.86
C GLU A 137 22.55 -1.13 1.18
N LEU A 138 22.98 -2.33 1.58
CA LEU A 138 24.40 -2.64 1.78
C LEU A 138 25.20 -2.54 0.49
N ILE A 139 24.65 -3.02 -0.63
CA ILE A 139 25.28 -2.91 -1.94
C ILE A 139 25.34 -1.45 -2.38
N MET A 140 24.25 -0.69 -2.25
CA MET A 140 24.23 0.74 -2.61
C MET A 140 25.30 1.54 -1.84
N ARG A 141 25.50 1.23 -0.56
CA ARG A 141 26.53 1.90 0.24
C ARG A 141 27.96 1.47 -0.10
N LYS A 142 28.18 0.28 -0.67
CA LYS A 142 29.53 -0.11 -1.16
C LYS A 142 29.89 0.60 -2.46
N TRP A 143 28.90 1.06 -3.21
CA TRP A 143 29.07 1.70 -4.52
C TRP A 143 29.01 3.24 -4.48
N CYS A 144 28.61 3.83 -3.35
CA CYS A 144 28.64 5.28 -3.07
C CYS A 144 29.75 5.60 -2.06
#